data_AF-A0A6N6JTC4-F1
#
_entry.id   AF-A0A6N6JTC4-F1
#
_cell.length_a   1.000
_cell.length_b   1.000
_cell.length_c   1.000
_cell.angle_alpha   90.00
_cell.angle_beta   90.00
_cell.angle_gamma   90.00
#
_symmetry.space_group_name_H-M   'P 1'
#
loop_
_entity.id
_entity.type
_entity.pdbx_description
1 polymer ?
#
loop_
_entity_poly.entity_id
_entity_poly.type
_entity_poly.pdbx_seq_one_letter_code
_entity_poly.pdbx_strand_id
1 'polypeptide(L)'
;MLDYVTIRGLAGTSAWRFSGANRANTDHGRLYSTVVVSEGDAAISLYSDAARTAAVAGGTLPGGRGLLVLEALNHSGLSGRVRLDAPSAGKGELDLFYACGDDLAALQAGIAGFLSAGRFAGEPGFDLPCASAKRTLDCLLQARQGPDRLDSLQPLADVAAHYAMAFIYDFLTHRQGEPAAYLAEKYRRQAASALAALRLSVEGRPWFPFSHHVKRA
;
A
#
# COMPACT_ATOMS: atom_id res chain seq x y z
N MET A 1 5.35 -11.27 -6.05
CA MET A 1 3.94 -11.63 -6.30
C MET A 1 3.10 -10.78 -5.36
N LEU A 2 2.14 -10.04 -5.90
CA LEU A 2 1.25 -9.20 -5.08
C LEU A 2 0.02 -10.02 -4.68
N ASP A 3 -0.23 -10.07 -3.38
CA ASP A 3 -1.31 -10.85 -2.77
C ASP A 3 -2.58 -10.01 -2.52
N TYR A 4 -2.58 -8.74 -2.92
CA TYR A 4 -3.68 -7.81 -2.60
C TYR A 4 -4.20 -7.07 -3.83
N VAL A 5 -5.51 -7.19 -4.06
CA VAL A 5 -6.26 -6.50 -5.11
C VAL A 5 -7.64 -6.13 -4.57
N THR A 6 -7.94 -4.84 -4.40
CA THR A 6 -9.33 -4.41 -4.19
C THR A 6 -10.01 -4.25 -5.54
N ILE A 7 -11.21 -4.78 -5.70
CA ILE A 7 -11.91 -4.85 -6.98
C ILE A 7 -13.17 -3.99 -6.92
N ARG A 8 -13.41 -3.17 -7.94
CA ARG A 8 -14.65 -2.41 -8.13
C ARG A 8 -15.17 -2.59 -9.54
N GLY A 9 -16.47 -2.84 -9.70
CA GLY A 9 -17.11 -2.90 -11.02
C GLY A 9 -16.77 -4.13 -11.88
N LEU A 10 -16.17 -5.19 -11.32
CA LEU A 10 -15.82 -6.43 -12.05
C LEU A 10 -16.57 -7.64 -11.49
N ALA A 11 -17.90 -7.61 -11.59
CA ALA A 11 -18.74 -8.71 -11.13
C ALA A 11 -18.41 -10.03 -11.86
N GLY A 12 -18.45 -11.14 -11.11
CA GLY A 12 -18.14 -12.47 -11.65
C GLY A 12 -16.66 -12.76 -11.87
N THR A 13 -15.76 -11.92 -11.35
CA THR A 13 -14.31 -12.14 -11.32
C THR A 13 -13.83 -12.33 -9.89
N SER A 14 -12.82 -13.19 -9.69
CA SER A 14 -12.29 -13.52 -8.37
C SER A 14 -10.82 -13.93 -8.43
N ALA A 15 -10.18 -14.07 -7.26
CA ALA A 15 -8.82 -14.61 -7.11
C ALA A 15 -7.75 -13.92 -7.98
N TRP A 16 -7.86 -12.61 -8.16
CA TRP A 16 -6.87 -11.81 -8.88
C TRP A 16 -5.49 -11.92 -8.24
N ARG A 17 -4.47 -12.18 -9.05
CA ARG A 17 -3.06 -12.21 -8.63
C ARG A 17 -2.20 -11.57 -9.70
N PHE A 18 -1.24 -10.75 -9.27
CA PHE A 18 -0.36 -10.01 -10.16
C PHE A 18 1.12 -10.21 -9.84
N SER A 19 1.93 -10.06 -10.87
CA SER A 19 3.39 -10.01 -10.79
C SER A 19 3.90 -8.88 -11.68
N GLY A 20 4.96 -8.20 -11.22
CA GLY A 20 5.61 -7.14 -11.99
C GLY A 20 4.89 -5.79 -12.02
N ALA A 21 3.87 -5.58 -11.19
CA ALA A 21 3.24 -4.26 -11.07
C ALA A 21 4.22 -3.25 -10.41
N ASN A 22 4.18 -1.99 -10.85
CA ASN A 22 4.99 -0.87 -10.37
C ASN A 22 4.37 0.47 -10.83
N ARG A 23 4.95 1.61 -10.44
CA ARG A 23 4.52 2.95 -10.87
C ARG A 23 4.54 3.22 -12.37
N ALA A 24 5.37 2.52 -13.15
CA ALA A 24 5.44 2.74 -14.60
C ALA A 24 4.26 2.07 -15.33
N ASN A 25 3.66 1.04 -14.72
CA ASN A 25 2.55 0.28 -15.31
C ASN A 25 1.26 0.33 -14.49
N THR A 26 1.17 1.24 -13.51
CA THR A 26 -0.03 1.52 -12.71
C THR A 26 -0.22 3.02 -12.52
N ASP A 27 -1.47 3.45 -12.30
CA ASP A 27 -1.81 4.80 -11.85
C ASP A 27 -1.67 4.86 -10.33
N HIS A 28 -0.43 5.03 -9.85
CA HIS A 28 -0.12 5.05 -8.41
C HIS A 28 -0.65 3.82 -7.65
N GLY A 29 -0.49 2.62 -8.24
CA GLY A 29 -1.00 1.38 -7.69
C GLY A 29 -2.45 1.07 -8.08
N ARG A 30 -3.11 1.90 -8.90
CA ARG A 30 -4.40 1.54 -9.51
C ARG A 30 -4.22 1.00 -10.93
N LEU A 31 -5.00 -0.01 -11.26
CA LEU A 31 -5.25 -0.44 -12.63
C LEU A 31 -6.72 -0.24 -12.98
N TYR A 32 -6.96 0.08 -14.25
CA TYR A 32 -8.29 0.16 -14.81
C TYR A 32 -8.51 -1.06 -15.68
N SER A 33 -9.69 -1.67 -15.59
CA SER A 33 -10.01 -2.89 -16.32
C SER A 33 -11.20 -2.67 -17.24
N THR A 34 -11.18 -3.37 -18.38
CA THR A 34 -12.32 -3.57 -19.26
C THR A 34 -12.52 -5.07 -19.43
N VAL A 35 -13.75 -5.53 -19.21
CA VAL A 35 -14.19 -6.90 -19.47
C VAL A 35 -15.12 -6.89 -20.66
N VAL A 36 -14.83 -7.71 -21.66
CA VAL A 36 -15.68 -7.94 -22.83
C VAL A 36 -16.10 -9.39 -22.81
N VAL A 37 -17.39 -9.66 -23.02
CA VAL A 37 -17.95 -11.02 -23.12
C VAL A 37 -18.67 -11.11 -24.45
N SER A 38 -18.29 -12.08 -25.28
CA SER A 38 -18.84 -12.26 -26.63
C SER A 38 -18.86 -13.73 -27.01
N GLU A 39 -20.00 -14.23 -27.51
CA GLU A 39 -20.15 -15.60 -28.06
C GLU A 39 -19.61 -16.72 -27.17
N GLY A 40 -19.69 -16.55 -25.85
CA GLY A 40 -19.19 -17.51 -24.87
C GLY A 40 -17.74 -17.28 -24.44
N ASP A 41 -16.99 -16.40 -25.09
CA ASP A 41 -15.63 -16.02 -24.69
C ASP A 41 -15.63 -14.78 -23.78
N ALA A 42 -14.58 -14.67 -22.96
CA ALA A 42 -14.35 -13.49 -22.12
C ALA A 42 -12.94 -12.94 -22.34
N ALA A 43 -12.82 -11.63 -22.56
CA ALA A 43 -11.56 -10.92 -22.66
C ALA A 43 -11.45 -9.88 -21.55
N ILE A 44 -10.25 -9.76 -20.97
CA ILE A 44 -9.92 -8.74 -19.98
C ILE A 44 -8.71 -7.96 -20.47
N SER A 45 -8.84 -6.65 -20.44
CA SER A 45 -7.74 -5.70 -20.69
C SER A 45 -7.52 -4.84 -19.45
N LEU A 46 -6.25 -4.62 -19.10
CA LEU A 46 -5.80 -3.78 -17.98
C LEU A 46 -5.03 -2.58 -18.50
N TYR A 47 -5.24 -1.44 -17.84
CA TYR A 47 -4.72 -0.15 -18.23
C TYR A 47 -4.10 0.57 -17.04
N SER A 48 -3.04 1.35 -17.30
CA SER A 48 -2.36 2.17 -16.29
C SER A 48 -2.93 3.59 -16.18
N ASP A 49 -4.03 3.91 -16.87
CA ASP A 49 -4.67 5.22 -16.84
C ASP A 49 -6.20 5.12 -16.86
N ALA A 50 -6.87 6.10 -16.24
CA ALA A 50 -8.34 6.13 -16.13
C ALA A 50 -9.05 6.24 -17.48
N ALA A 51 -8.42 6.88 -18.47
CA ALA A 51 -8.94 7.00 -19.83
C ALA A 51 -8.85 5.67 -20.61
N ARG A 52 -8.12 4.67 -20.09
CA ARG A 52 -7.93 3.33 -20.68
C ARG A 52 -7.23 3.40 -22.04
N THR A 53 -6.16 4.17 -22.10
CA THR A 53 -5.39 4.41 -23.33
C THR A 53 -4.07 3.65 -23.34
N ALA A 54 -3.48 3.42 -22.18
CA ALA A 54 -2.21 2.71 -21.99
C ALA A 54 -2.48 1.29 -21.47
N ALA A 55 -2.66 0.34 -22.39
CA ALA A 55 -2.83 -1.07 -22.02
C ALA A 55 -1.52 -1.65 -21.48
N VAL A 56 -1.60 -2.36 -20.35
CA VAL A 56 -0.43 -2.92 -19.66
C VAL A 56 -0.48 -4.44 -19.52
N ALA A 57 -1.65 -5.04 -19.51
CA ALA A 57 -1.79 -6.49 -19.53
C ALA A 57 -3.16 -6.89 -20.09
N GLY A 58 -3.30 -8.11 -20.60
CA GLY A 58 -4.58 -8.60 -21.05
C GLY A 58 -4.58 -10.07 -21.41
N GLY A 59 -5.77 -10.61 -21.68
CA GLY A 59 -5.93 -11.99 -22.13
C GLY A 59 -7.38 -12.32 -22.46
N THR A 60 -7.56 -13.43 -23.16
CA THR A 60 -8.86 -13.96 -23.58
C THR A 60 -8.99 -15.41 -23.12
N LEU A 61 -10.16 -15.77 -22.59
CA LEU A 61 -10.49 -17.12 -22.15
C LEU A 61 -11.64 -17.67 -23.00
N PRO A 62 -11.36 -18.68 -23.86
CA PRO A 62 -12.39 -19.38 -24.59
C PRO A 62 -13.40 -20.05 -23.64
N GLY A 63 -14.69 -19.95 -23.94
CA GLY A 63 -15.75 -20.49 -23.09
C GLY A 63 -16.04 -19.69 -21.81
N GLY A 64 -15.30 -18.60 -21.56
CA GLY A 64 -15.74 -17.48 -20.71
C GLY A 64 -15.74 -17.74 -19.20
N ARG A 65 -15.38 -18.95 -18.77
CA ARG A 65 -15.30 -19.36 -17.36
C ARG A 65 -14.04 -20.17 -17.08
N GLY A 66 -13.44 -19.98 -15.92
CA GLY A 66 -12.22 -20.65 -15.50
C GLY A 66 -11.08 -19.69 -15.17
N LEU A 67 -9.85 -20.17 -15.23
CA LEU A 67 -8.67 -19.37 -14.93
C LEU A 67 -8.17 -18.67 -16.21
N LEU A 68 -8.26 -17.35 -16.24
CA LEU A 68 -7.65 -16.53 -17.28
C LEU A 68 -6.24 -16.11 -16.85
N VAL A 69 -5.26 -16.33 -17.71
CA VAL A 69 -3.90 -15.78 -17.59
C VAL A 69 -3.85 -14.46 -18.36
N LEU A 70 -3.31 -13.43 -17.71
CA LEU A 70 -3.10 -12.10 -18.28
C LEU A 70 -1.63 -11.93 -18.59
N GLU A 71 -1.33 -11.73 -19.86
CA GLU A 71 0.03 -11.52 -20.33
C GLU A 71 0.37 -10.03 -20.36
N ALA A 72 1.66 -9.73 -20.21
CA ALA A 72 2.15 -8.37 -20.28
C ALA A 72 2.00 -7.82 -21.69
N LEU A 73 1.46 -6.62 -21.80
CA LEU A 73 1.39 -5.86 -23.04
C LEU A 73 2.37 -4.69 -22.98
N ASN A 74 2.84 -4.24 -24.14
CA ASN A 74 3.67 -3.05 -24.28
C ASN A 74 4.93 -3.03 -23.38
N HIS A 75 5.54 -4.20 -23.17
CA HIS A 75 6.71 -4.36 -22.29
C HIS A 75 6.51 -3.87 -20.84
N SER A 76 5.25 -3.83 -20.37
CA SER A 76 4.93 -3.37 -19.01
C SER A 76 5.60 -4.19 -17.91
N GLY A 77 5.92 -5.47 -18.20
CA GLY A 77 6.34 -6.45 -17.21
C GLY A 77 5.23 -6.92 -16.26
N LEU A 78 4.01 -6.38 -16.41
CA LEU A 78 2.85 -6.74 -15.61
C LEU A 78 2.21 -8.01 -16.16
N SER A 79 2.14 -9.06 -15.36
CA SER A 79 1.38 -10.28 -15.67
C SER A 79 0.45 -10.62 -14.53
N GLY A 80 -0.57 -11.43 -14.80
CA GLY A 80 -1.50 -11.82 -13.77
C GLY A 80 -2.34 -13.02 -14.10
N ARG A 81 -3.22 -13.35 -13.17
CA ARG A 81 -4.27 -14.35 -13.35
C ARG A 81 -5.51 -13.96 -12.60
N VAL A 82 -6.66 -14.34 -13.13
CA VAL A 82 -7.97 -14.07 -12.57
C VAL A 82 -8.87 -15.26 -12.84
N ARG A 83 -9.73 -15.59 -11.88
CA ARG A 83 -10.78 -16.58 -12.06
C ARG A 83 -12.05 -15.88 -12.54
N LEU A 84 -12.62 -16.41 -13.62
CA LEU A 84 -13.88 -15.97 -14.22
C LEU A 84 -14.94 -17.01 -13.87
N ASP A 85 -15.93 -16.62 -13.06
CA ASP A 85 -17.01 -17.52 -12.66
C ASP A 85 -18.27 -17.26 -13.51
N ALA A 86 -18.66 -15.99 -13.63
CA ALA A 86 -19.72 -15.53 -14.52
C ALA A 86 -19.49 -14.04 -14.84
N PRO A 87 -18.41 -13.70 -15.57
CA PRO A 87 -18.03 -12.31 -15.77
C PRO A 87 -19.12 -11.53 -16.51
N SER A 88 -19.41 -10.32 -16.04
CA SER A 88 -20.25 -9.36 -16.79
C SER A 88 -19.37 -8.41 -17.58
N ALA A 89 -19.73 -8.14 -18.84
CA ALA A 89 -19.08 -7.10 -19.61
C ALA A 89 -19.19 -5.74 -18.88
N GLY A 90 -18.11 -4.97 -18.86
CA GLY A 90 -18.09 -3.73 -18.10
C GLY A 90 -16.70 -3.17 -17.89
N LYS A 91 -16.64 -2.12 -17.07
CA LYS A 91 -15.42 -1.45 -16.68
C LYS A 91 -15.28 -1.52 -15.17
N GLY A 92 -14.05 -1.67 -14.71
CA GLY A 92 -13.74 -1.68 -13.29
C GLY A 92 -12.39 -1.10 -12.96
N GLU A 93 -12.09 -1.15 -11.68
CA GLU A 93 -10.87 -0.63 -11.07
C GLU A 93 -10.30 -1.70 -10.13
N LEU A 94 -8.98 -1.80 -10.13
CA LEU A 94 -8.21 -2.72 -9.31
C LEU A 94 -7.18 -1.90 -8.55
N ASP A 95 -7.32 -1.81 -7.23
CA ASP A 95 -6.31 -1.18 -6.40
C ASP A 95 -5.25 -2.24 -5.99
N LEU A 96 -4.06 -2.15 -6.60
CA LEU A 96 -2.85 -2.91 -6.33
C LEU A 96 -1.96 -2.10 -5.38
N PHE A 97 -2.19 -2.23 -4.08
CA PHE A 97 -1.46 -1.42 -3.10
C PHE A 97 0.02 -1.82 -3.04
N TYR A 98 0.89 -0.80 -3.19
CA TYR A 98 2.35 -0.85 -3.12
C TYR A 98 2.95 -2.03 -3.87
N ALA A 99 2.89 -1.88 -5.18
CA ALA A 99 3.11 -2.89 -6.19
C ALA A 99 4.53 -3.49 -6.20
N CYS A 100 5.50 -2.82 -5.59
CA CYS A 100 6.84 -3.34 -5.34
C CYS A 100 7.54 -2.65 -4.16
N GLY A 101 8.73 -3.14 -3.80
CA GLY A 101 9.55 -2.55 -2.72
C GLY A 101 9.97 -1.11 -2.99
N ASP A 102 10.17 -0.73 -4.26
CA ASP A 102 10.55 0.64 -4.63
C ASP A 102 9.41 1.63 -4.39
N ASP A 103 8.16 1.21 -4.63
CA ASP A 103 6.98 2.03 -4.35
C ASP A 103 6.78 2.25 -2.86
N LEU A 104 7.05 1.21 -2.07
CA LEU A 104 7.07 1.29 -0.62
C LEU A 104 8.18 2.25 -0.16
N ALA A 105 9.40 2.12 -0.68
CA ALA A 105 10.52 2.99 -0.35
C ALA A 105 10.24 4.46 -0.70
N ALA A 106 9.66 4.72 -1.87
CA ALA A 106 9.30 6.07 -2.31
C ALA A 106 8.18 6.68 -1.44
N LEU A 107 7.19 5.90 -1.01
CA LEU A 107 6.19 6.37 -0.05
C LEU A 107 6.81 6.62 1.33
N GLN A 108 7.64 5.71 1.82
CA GLN A 108 8.33 5.87 3.09
C GLN A 108 9.18 7.15 3.09
N ALA A 109 9.89 7.43 1.98
CA ALA A 109 10.64 8.67 1.80
C ALA A 109 9.73 9.91 1.77
N GLY A 110 8.57 9.85 1.09
CA GLY A 110 7.59 10.93 1.07
C GLY A 110 7.00 11.22 2.45
N ILE A 111 6.64 10.18 3.21
CA ILE A 111 6.17 10.29 4.59
C ILE A 111 7.28 10.86 5.46
N ALA A 112 8.51 10.36 5.36
CA ALA A 112 9.65 10.87 6.12
C ALA A 112 9.95 12.35 5.83
N GLY A 113 9.89 12.76 4.57
CA GLY A 113 10.01 14.15 4.15
C GLY A 113 8.89 15.03 4.71
N PHE A 114 7.64 14.55 4.68
CA PHE A 114 6.50 15.26 5.25
C PHE A 114 6.62 15.46 6.76
N LEU A 115 6.99 14.39 7.48
CA LEU A 115 7.16 14.41 8.93
C LEU A 115 8.32 15.33 9.36
N SER A 116 9.43 15.30 8.63
CA SER A 116 10.59 16.15 8.92
C SER A 116 10.37 17.62 8.57
N ALA A 117 9.52 17.91 7.57
CA ALA A 117 9.16 19.28 7.18
C ALA A 117 8.17 19.97 8.14
N GLY A 118 7.57 19.24 9.10
CA GLY A 118 6.65 19.82 10.09
C GLY A 118 5.36 20.44 9.52
N ARG A 119 5.05 20.17 8.25
CA ARG A 119 3.82 20.67 7.60
C ARG A 119 2.65 19.78 7.99
N PHE A 120 1.51 20.38 8.29
CA PHE A 120 0.32 19.68 8.77
C PHE A 120 -0.96 20.27 8.17
N ALA A 121 -1.92 19.36 7.99
CA ALA A 121 -3.36 19.60 7.92
C ALA A 121 -3.84 20.48 6.75
N GLY A 122 -4.59 19.87 5.82
CA GLY A 122 -5.35 20.59 4.80
C GLY A 122 -4.83 20.50 3.38
N GLU A 123 -3.78 19.70 3.11
CA GLU A 123 -3.44 19.36 1.73
C GLU A 123 -4.28 18.18 1.24
N PRO A 124 -5.09 18.36 0.17
CA PRO A 124 -6.01 17.33 -0.29
C PRO A 124 -5.24 16.07 -0.74
N GLY A 125 -5.46 14.96 -0.04
CA GLY A 125 -4.98 13.63 -0.46
C GLY A 125 -4.50 12.68 0.65
N PHE A 126 -4.31 13.12 1.89
CA PHE A 126 -3.62 12.30 2.93
C PHE A 126 -4.18 12.41 4.36
N ASP A 127 -5.46 12.73 4.53
CA ASP A 127 -5.91 13.37 5.77
C ASP A 127 -6.33 12.46 6.94
N LEU A 128 -6.32 11.12 6.81
CA LEU A 128 -6.72 10.24 7.92
C LEU A 128 -5.59 9.34 8.44
N PRO A 129 -4.92 8.49 7.63
CA PRO A 129 -3.94 7.54 8.15
C PRO A 129 -2.60 8.18 8.52
N CYS A 130 -2.06 9.05 7.66
CA CYS A 130 -0.78 9.72 7.89
C CYS A 130 -0.86 10.72 9.07
N ALA A 131 -1.97 11.47 9.15
CA ALA A 131 -2.26 12.33 10.29
C ALA A 131 -2.39 11.54 11.61
N SER A 132 -2.98 10.35 11.58
CA SER A 132 -3.09 9.47 12.75
C SER A 132 -1.75 8.83 13.14
N ALA A 133 -0.93 8.46 12.17
CA ALA A 133 0.44 8.00 12.39
C ALA A 133 1.27 9.07 13.10
N LYS A 134 1.28 10.30 12.57
CA LYS A 134 2.00 11.41 13.19
C LYS A 134 1.50 11.74 14.58
N ARG A 135 0.18 11.85 14.79
CA ARG A 135 -0.39 12.07 16.14
C ARG A 135 0.03 10.99 17.13
N THR A 136 0.04 9.72 16.70
CA THR A 136 0.49 8.61 17.55
C THR A 136 1.95 8.78 17.96
N LEU A 137 2.82 9.15 17.03
CA LEU A 137 4.25 9.36 17.30
C LEU A 137 4.48 10.61 18.16
N ASP A 138 3.82 11.72 17.86
CA ASP A 138 3.90 12.95 18.64
C ASP A 138 3.46 12.70 20.09
N CYS A 139 2.34 11.98 20.30
CA CYS A 139 1.90 11.58 21.63
C CYS A 139 2.91 10.67 22.33
N LEU A 140 3.48 9.69 21.63
CA LEU A 140 4.49 8.79 22.20
C LEU A 140 5.80 9.51 22.55
N LEU A 141 6.21 10.49 21.74
CA LEU A 141 7.37 11.34 22.00
C LEU A 141 7.08 12.29 23.16
N GLN A 142 6.00 13.05 23.12
CA GLN A 142 5.63 13.97 24.20
C GLN A 142 5.47 13.27 25.55
N ALA A 143 4.88 12.06 25.57
CA ALA A 143 4.73 11.27 26.79
C ALA A 143 6.06 10.77 27.39
N ARG A 144 7.15 10.76 26.62
CA ARG A 144 8.45 10.16 27.01
C ARG A 144 9.58 11.18 27.14
N GLN A 145 9.48 12.34 26.49
CA GLN A 145 10.63 13.21 26.24
C GLN A 145 10.67 14.49 27.06
N GLY A 146 9.56 14.93 27.67
CA GLY A 146 9.54 16.30 28.22
C GLY A 146 9.92 17.34 27.12
N PRO A 147 10.35 18.56 27.47
CA PRO A 147 10.54 19.66 26.52
C PRO A 147 11.85 19.64 25.68
N ASP A 148 12.58 18.53 25.63
CA ASP A 148 13.93 18.51 25.01
C ASP A 148 13.93 18.52 23.47
N ARG A 149 14.95 19.14 22.87
CA ARG A 149 15.12 19.29 21.41
C ARG A 149 16.10 18.26 20.85
N LEU A 150 15.70 17.56 19.80
CA LEU A 150 16.49 16.50 19.15
C LEU A 150 17.32 17.02 17.97
N ASP A 151 18.56 16.56 17.86
CA ASP A 151 19.49 16.98 16.80
C ASP A 151 19.20 16.30 15.45
N SER A 152 18.57 15.11 15.47
CA SER A 152 18.20 14.36 14.27
C SER A 152 16.90 13.59 14.47
N LEU A 153 15.94 13.78 13.55
CA LEU A 153 14.64 13.12 13.55
C LEU A 153 14.54 11.97 12.53
N GLN A 154 15.61 11.69 11.76
CA GLN A 154 15.57 10.68 10.70
C GLN A 154 15.18 9.28 11.21
N PRO A 155 15.70 8.76 12.34
CA PRO A 155 15.29 7.46 12.85
C PRO A 155 13.80 7.40 13.20
N LEU A 156 13.20 8.53 13.63
CA LEU A 156 11.77 8.60 13.93
C LEU A 156 10.93 8.58 12.66
N ALA A 157 11.42 9.19 11.58
CA ALA A 157 10.76 9.20 10.28
C ALA A 157 10.56 7.79 9.72
N ASP A 158 11.54 6.90 9.90
CA ASP A 158 11.44 5.51 9.45
C ASP A 158 10.39 4.73 10.26
N VAL A 159 10.40 4.83 11.59
CA VAL A 159 9.40 4.20 12.46
C VAL A 159 8.00 4.73 12.14
N ALA A 160 7.92 6.02 11.85
CA ALA A 160 6.68 6.67 11.51
C ALA A 160 6.07 6.20 10.20
N ALA A 161 6.91 5.96 9.20
CA ALA A 161 6.48 5.39 7.95
C ALA A 161 5.88 3.99 8.14
N HIS A 162 6.45 3.16 9.02
CA HIS A 162 5.88 1.85 9.36
C HIS A 162 4.52 1.96 10.06
N TYR A 163 4.34 2.88 11.01
CA TYR A 163 3.02 3.12 11.61
C TYR A 163 2.01 3.68 10.59
N ALA A 164 2.42 4.58 9.71
CA ALA A 164 1.57 5.09 8.64
C ALA A 164 1.11 3.97 7.71
N MET A 165 2.00 3.06 7.31
CA MET A 165 1.63 1.86 6.56
C MET A 165 0.63 1.00 7.32
N ALA A 166 0.85 0.78 8.62
CA ALA A 166 -0.09 0.03 9.45
C ALA A 166 -1.49 0.66 9.44
N PHE A 167 -1.60 1.98 9.61
CA PHE A 167 -2.89 2.69 9.58
C PHE A 167 -3.53 2.73 8.19
N ILE A 168 -2.73 2.84 7.11
CA ILE A 168 -3.23 2.77 5.74
C ILE A 168 -3.87 1.40 5.51
N TYR A 169 -3.15 0.32 5.82
CA TYR A 169 -3.68 -1.03 5.66
C TYR A 169 -4.86 -1.32 6.60
N ASP A 170 -4.84 -0.82 7.84
CA ASP A 170 -5.94 -0.97 8.81
C ASP A 170 -7.21 -0.22 8.36
N PHE A 171 -7.08 0.99 7.82
CA PHE A 171 -8.20 1.70 7.22
C PHE A 171 -8.81 0.94 6.03
N LEU A 172 -7.97 0.21 5.28
CA LEU A 172 -8.42 -0.62 4.17
C LEU A 172 -9.08 -1.93 4.63
N THR A 173 -8.79 -2.47 5.82
CA THR A 173 -9.45 -3.67 6.35
C THR A 173 -10.95 -3.48 6.56
N HIS A 174 -11.36 -2.26 6.91
CA HIS A 174 -12.76 -1.90 7.10
C HIS A 174 -13.58 -1.96 5.80
N ARG A 175 -12.92 -2.26 4.66
CA ARG A 175 -13.51 -2.40 3.31
C ARG A 175 -13.52 -3.86 2.78
N GLN A 176 -13.23 -4.84 3.64
CA GLN A 176 -13.22 -6.32 3.49
C GLN A 176 -11.89 -7.01 3.09
N GLY A 177 -11.47 -8.01 3.89
CA GLY A 177 -10.45 -9.04 3.58
C GLY A 177 -9.42 -9.33 4.70
N GLU A 178 -9.06 -10.60 4.92
CA GLU A 178 -8.01 -11.07 5.85
C GLU A 178 -6.56 -10.55 5.58
N PRO A 179 -6.10 -10.31 4.32
CA PRO A 179 -4.71 -9.95 4.05
C PRO A 179 -4.31 -8.53 4.47
N ALA A 180 -5.22 -7.55 4.37
CA ALA A 180 -4.96 -6.19 4.82
C ALA A 180 -4.75 -6.14 6.35
N ALA A 181 -5.47 -6.98 7.10
CA ALA A 181 -5.33 -7.09 8.55
C ALA A 181 -3.97 -7.70 8.91
N TYR A 182 -3.54 -8.73 8.18
CA TYR A 182 -2.21 -9.31 8.33
C TYR A 182 -1.09 -8.30 8.03
N LEU A 183 -1.21 -7.53 6.94
CA LEU A 183 -0.22 -6.51 6.57
C LEU A 183 -0.20 -5.35 7.57
N ALA A 184 -1.36 -4.86 8.01
CA ALA A 184 -1.47 -3.86 9.07
C ALA A 184 -0.74 -4.34 10.34
N GLU A 185 -0.98 -5.59 10.75
CA GLU A 185 -0.33 -6.20 11.91
C GLU A 185 1.17 -6.43 11.70
N LYS A 186 1.61 -6.79 10.49
CA LYS A 186 3.04 -6.88 10.14
C LYS A 186 3.73 -5.52 10.32
N TYR A 187 3.20 -4.47 9.72
CA TYR A 187 3.78 -3.13 9.81
C TYR A 187 3.72 -2.56 11.24
N ARG A 188 2.64 -2.87 11.99
CA ARG A 188 2.52 -2.53 13.42
C ARG A 188 3.64 -3.18 14.24
N ARG A 189 3.91 -4.47 14.03
CA ARG A 189 5.01 -5.19 14.70
C ARG A 189 6.38 -4.66 14.32
N GLN A 190 6.60 -4.36 13.05
CA GLN A 190 7.85 -3.76 12.57
C GLN A 190 8.08 -2.38 13.19
N ALA A 191 7.05 -1.53 13.22
CA ALA A 191 7.12 -0.21 13.85
C ALA A 191 7.43 -0.30 15.34
N ALA A 192 6.75 -1.20 16.08
CA ALA A 192 7.00 -1.41 17.50
C ALA A 192 8.43 -1.89 17.80
N SER A 193 8.95 -2.81 16.98
CA SER A 193 10.33 -3.30 17.08
C SER A 193 11.35 -2.18 16.80
N ALA A 194 11.15 -1.43 15.71
CA ALA A 194 12.04 -0.35 15.31
C ALA A 194 12.01 0.82 16.33
N LEU A 195 10.84 1.12 16.90
CA LEU A 195 10.69 2.13 17.96
C LEU A 195 11.54 1.76 19.19
N ALA A 196 11.54 0.50 19.62
CA ALA A 196 12.32 0.04 20.78
C ALA A 196 13.85 0.07 20.52
N ALA A 197 14.28 -0.01 19.26
CA ALA A 197 15.68 0.03 18.87
C ALA A 197 16.21 1.45 18.57
N LEU A 198 15.32 2.45 18.64
CA LEU A 198 15.59 3.81 18.18
C LEU A 198 16.62 4.53 19.06
N ARG A 199 17.65 5.09 18.41
CA ARG A 199 18.70 5.90 19.02
C ARG A 199 18.66 7.29 18.40
N LEU A 200 18.56 8.30 19.25
CA LEU A 200 18.57 9.71 18.88
C LEU A 200 19.82 10.39 19.42
N SER A 201 20.07 11.63 19.00
CA SER A 201 21.08 12.49 19.59
C SER A 201 20.39 13.69 20.25
N VAL A 202 20.76 13.96 21.49
CA VAL A 202 20.39 15.18 22.23
C VAL A 202 21.69 15.86 22.63
N GLU A 203 21.95 17.05 22.10
CA GLU A 203 23.17 17.83 22.34
C GLU A 203 24.45 17.01 22.11
N GLY A 204 24.46 16.23 21.02
CA GLY A 204 25.59 15.37 20.65
C GLY A 204 25.78 14.11 21.50
N ARG A 205 24.86 13.82 22.45
CA ARG A 205 24.89 12.59 23.26
C ARG A 205 23.85 11.59 22.76
N PRO A 206 24.20 10.29 22.67
CA PRO A 206 23.27 9.26 22.29
C PRO A 206 22.16 9.15 23.35
N TRP A 207 20.93 9.16 22.88
CA TRP A 207 19.73 9.11 23.69
C TRP A 207 18.80 8.01 23.20
N PHE A 208 18.20 7.30 24.16
CA PHE A 208 17.39 6.12 23.92
C PHE A 208 16.00 6.39 24.50
N PRO A 209 15.10 7.04 23.73
CA PRO A 209 13.78 7.43 24.24
C PRO A 209 12.90 6.22 24.60
N PHE A 210 13.25 5.03 24.09
CA PHE A 210 12.58 3.78 24.37
C PHE A 210 13.59 2.79 24.95
N SER A 211 13.52 2.56 26.26
CA SER A 211 14.29 1.51 26.93
C SER A 211 13.49 0.21 26.98
N HIS A 212 14.18 -0.93 26.89
CA HIS A 212 13.62 -2.26 27.18
C HIS A 212 13.27 -2.37 28.67
N HIS A 213 12.19 -1.75 29.13
CA HIS A 213 11.62 -2.08 30.43
C HIS A 213 10.75 -3.33 30.31
N VAL A 214 11.40 -4.50 30.27
CA VAL A 214 10.79 -5.70 30.83
C VAL A 214 11.03 -5.65 32.34
N LYS A 215 10.10 -5.06 33.07
CA LYS A 215 9.76 -5.56 34.40
C LYS A 215 8.35 -6.09 34.30
N ARG A 216 8.22 -7.41 34.10
CA ARG A 216 7.00 -8.12 34.46
C ARG A 216 6.80 -7.86 35.96
N ALA A 217 5.71 -7.19 36.31
CA ALA A 217 5.08 -7.36 37.60
C ALA A 217 4.09 -8.52 37.48
#